data_AF-A0A661Q947-F1
#
_entry.id   AF-A0A661Q947-F1
#
_cell.length_a   1.000
_cell.length_b   1.000
_cell.length_c   1.000
_cell.angle_alpha   90.00
_cell.angle_beta   90.00
_cell.angle_gamma   90.00
#
_symmetry.space_group_name_H-M   'P 1'
#
loop_
_entity.id
_entity.type
_entity.pdbx_description
1 polymer ?
#
loop_
_entity_poly.entity_id
_entity_poly.type
_entity_poly.pdbx_seq_one_letter_code
_entity_poly.pdbx_strand_id
1 'polypeptide(L)' 'MFKNFSPSELGIKTNLREALRLATIGGFEGVDLPVDETIELVEKYSIDYVRGMYQSFNLKIGGWKLPV' A
#
# COMPACT_ATOMS: atom_id res chain seq x y z
N MET A 1 16.78 2.09 -5.04
CA MET A 1 15.62 1.60 -5.81
C MET A 1 15.26 0.22 -5.29
N PHE A 2 13.98 -0.09 -5.11
CA PHE A 2 13.50 -1.40 -4.63
C PHE A 2 12.35 -1.87 -5.52
N LYS A 3 12.06 -3.18 -5.52
CA LYS A 3 10.96 -3.74 -6.32
C LYS A 3 9.62 -3.33 -5.72
N ASN A 4 8.95 -2.36 -6.33
CA ASN A 4 7.71 -1.78 -5.84
C ASN A 4 6.48 -2.32 -6.58
N PHE A 5 5.40 -2.58 -5.85
CA PHE A 5 4.14 -3.08 -6.40
C PHE A 5 3.10 -1.96 -6.52
N SER A 6 2.58 -1.75 -7.73
CA SER A 6 1.46 -0.85 -7.99
C SER A 6 0.30 -1.62 -8.62
N PRO A 7 -0.65 -2.16 -7.83
CA PRO A 7 -1.77 -2.94 -8.35
C PRO A 7 -2.61 -2.14 -9.36
N SER A 8 -2.76 -0.84 -9.12
CA SER A 8 -3.57 0.05 -9.97
C SER A 8 -3.02 0.18 -11.40
N GLU A 9 -1.69 0.11 -11.57
CA GLU A 9 -1.04 0.16 -12.89
C GLU A 9 -1.23 -1.13 -13.69
N LEU A 10 -1.52 -2.23 -13.00
CA LEU A 10 -1.82 -3.53 -13.59
C LEU A 10 -3.33 -3.74 -13.83
N GLY A 11 -4.17 -2.74 -13.53
CA GLY A 11 -5.63 -2.84 -13.63
C GLY A 11 -6.27 -3.75 -12.57
N ILE A 12 -5.52 -4.11 -11.52
CA ILE A 12 -5.99 -4.97 -10.44
C ILE A 12 -6.67 -4.09 -9.38
N LYS A 13 -7.95 -4.36 -9.09
CA LYS A 13 -8.68 -3.70 -8.00
C LYS A 13 -8.51 -4.48 -6.71
N THR A 14 -7.82 -3.91 -5.74
CA THR A 14 -7.60 -4.48 -4.41
C THR A 14 -7.58 -3.37 -3.37
N ASN A 15 -7.96 -3.68 -2.13
CA ASN A 15 -7.70 -2.80 -0.99
C ASN A 15 -6.22 -2.90 -0.54
N LEU A 16 -5.78 -2.00 0.34
CA LEU A 16 -4.40 -1.93 0.82
C LEU A 16 -3.93 -3.24 1.43
N ARG A 17 -4.78 -3.89 2.25
CA ARG A 17 -4.42 -5.15 2.92
C ARG A 17 -4.15 -6.26 1.91
N GLU A 18 -5.00 -6.37 0.89
CA GLU A 18 -4.85 -7.35 -0.18
C GLU A 18 -3.63 -7.03 -1.06
N ALA A 19 -3.39 -5.76 -1.37
CA ALA A 19 -2.21 -5.31 -2.11
C ALA A 19 -0.91 -5.71 -1.38
N LEU A 20 -0.83 -5.49 -0.06
CA LEU A 20 0.31 -5.90 0.77
C LEU A 20 0.51 -7.43 0.77
N ARG A 21 -0.58 -8.20 0.82
CA ARG A 21 -0.52 -9.67 0.73
C ARG A 21 0.01 -10.13 -0.63
N LEU A 22 -0.50 -9.56 -1.73
CA LEU A 22 -0.05 -9.88 -3.09
C LEU A 22 1.41 -9.49 -3.31
N ALA A 23 1.83 -8.33 -2.80
CA ALA A 23 3.22 -7.88 -2.84
C ALA A 23 4.15 -8.89 -2.15
N THR A 24 3.74 -9.41 -0.99
CA THR A 24 4.50 -10.45 -0.26
C THR A 24 4.64 -11.72 -1.09
N ILE A 25 3.54 -12.20 -1.70
CA ILE A 25 3.54 -13.39 -2.56
C ILE A 25 4.43 -13.17 -3.81
N GLY A 26 4.41 -11.96 -4.38
CA GLY A 26 5.19 -11.58 -5.56
C GLY A 26 6.66 -11.23 -5.29
N GLY A 27 7.11 -11.32 -4.04
CA GLY A 27 8.48 -10.97 -3.63
C GLY A 27 8.83 -9.50 -3.89
N PHE A 28 7.86 -8.61 -3.71
CA PHE A 28 8.07 -7.16 -3.74
C PHE A 28 8.57 -6.66 -2.39
N GLU A 29 9.21 -5.50 -2.40
CA GLU A 29 9.80 -4.84 -1.23
C GLU A 29 8.96 -3.65 -0.74
N GLY A 30 7.99 -3.20 -1.53
CA GLY A 30 7.08 -2.14 -1.15
C GLY A 30 5.84 -2.07 -2.03
N VAL A 31 4.88 -1.26 -1.58
CA VAL A 31 3.59 -1.06 -2.25
C VAL A 31 3.28 0.43 -2.27
N ASP A 32 2.79 0.92 -3.41
CA ASP A 32 2.29 2.29 -3.51
C ASP A 32 1.21 2.55 -2.47
N LEU A 33 1.19 3.78 -1.96
CA LEU A 33 0.20 4.23 -1.00
C LEU A 33 -1.09 4.62 -1.74
N PRO A 34 -2.20 3.86 -1.60
CA PRO A 34 -3.47 4.25 -2.19
C PRO A 34 -4.02 5.44 -1.39
N VAL A 35 -3.90 6.66 -1.93
CA VAL A 35 -4.17 7.90 -1.18
C VAL A 35 -5.59 7.95 -0.64
N ASP A 36 -6.60 7.67 -1.47
CA ASP A 36 -8.01 7.74 -1.08
C ASP A 36 -8.31 6.78 0.08
N GLU A 37 -7.94 5.50 -0.06
CA GLU A 37 -8.12 4.50 0.99
C GLU A 37 -7.29 4.82 2.24
N THR A 38 -6.09 5.38 2.06
CA THR A 38 -5.23 5.78 3.19
C THR A 38 -5.90 6.89 4.00
N ILE A 39 -6.52 7.88 3.35
CA ILE A 39 -7.27 8.94 4.04
C ILE A 39 -8.40 8.31 4.87
N GLU A 40 -9.22 7.44 4.27
CA GLU A 40 -10.31 6.75 4.97
C GLU A 40 -9.80 5.94 6.18
N LEU A 41 -8.68 5.22 6.04
CA LEU A 41 -8.09 4.42 7.11
C LEU A 41 -7.48 5.28 8.23
N VAL A 42 -6.87 6.42 7.88
CA VAL A 42 -6.31 7.35 8.86
C VAL A 42 -7.42 8.03 9.66
N GLU A 43 -8.49 8.47 9.01
CA GLU A 43 -9.66 9.06 9.68
C GLU A 43 -10.35 8.04 10.59
N LYS A 44 -10.45 6.78 10.16
CA LYS A 44 -11.10 5.72 10.92
C LYS A 44 -10.28 5.18 12.09
N TYR A 45 -8.95 5.13 11.93
CA TYR A 45 -8.06 4.50 12.91
C TYR A 45 -6.95 5.43 13.36
N SER A 46 -5.90 5.61 12.53
CA SER A 46 -4.80 6.55 12.75
C SER A 46 -3.73 6.41 11.65
N ILE A 47 -2.76 7.33 11.63
CA ILE A 47 -1.54 7.22 10.81
C ILE A 47 -0.73 5.97 11.21
N ASP A 48 -0.62 5.69 12.50
CA ASP A 48 0.14 4.53 13.00
C ASP A 48 -0.52 3.21 12.61
N TYR A 49 -1.84 3.18 12.43
CA TYR A 49 -2.54 2.02 11.90
C TYR A 49 -2.05 1.66 10.50
N VAL A 50 -2.03 2.63 9.58
CA VAL A 50 -1.56 2.41 8.20
C VAL A 50 -0.09 2.04 8.19
N ARG A 51 0.76 2.75 8.95
CA ARG A 51 2.19 2.41 9.10
C ARG A 51 2.37 0.98 9.62
N GLY A 52 1.59 0.57 10.61
CA GLY A 52 1.61 -0.76 11.20
C GLY A 52 1.22 -1.85 10.20
N MET A 53 0.29 -1.57 9.27
CA MET A 53 -0.03 -2.49 8.19
C MET A 53 1.20 -2.80 7.34
N TYR A 54 1.91 -1.78 6.83
CA TYR A 54 3.14 -1.98 6.05
C TYR A 54 4.20 -2.75 6.83
N GLN A 55 4.43 -2.38 8.09
CA GLN A 55 5.39 -3.05 8.97
C GLN A 55 5.06 -4.53 9.21
N SER A 56 3.77 -4.87 9.36
CA SER A 56 3.33 -6.25 9.59
C SER A 56 3.64 -7.20 8.43
N PHE A 57 3.77 -6.66 7.21
CA PHE A 57 4.18 -7.41 6.01
C PHE A 57 5.67 -7.25 5.70
N ASN A 58 6.43 -6.51 6.52
CA ASN A 58 7.82 -6.14 6.24
C ASN A 58 7.99 -5.45 4.87
N LEU A 59 7.02 -4.60 4.49
CA LEU A 59 7.00 -3.87 3.23
C LEU A 59 7.24 -2.37 3.45
N LYS A 60 7.90 -1.73 2.48
CA LYS A 60 8.12 -0.29 2.45
C LYS A 60 6.92 0.42 1.83
N ILE A 61 6.70 1.66 2.22
CA ILE A 61 5.79 2.55 1.51
C ILE A 61 6.46 2.97 0.20
N GLY A 62 5.75 2.73 -0.91
CA GLY A 62 6.15 3.06 -2.27
C GLY A 62 5.90 4.52 -2.62
N GLY A 63 5.52 4.75 -3.87
CA GLY A 63 5.05 6.05 -4.34
C GLY A 63 3.60 6.29 -3.97
N TRP A 64 3.12 7.50 -4.26
CA TRP A 64 1.71 7.81 -4.29
C TRP A 64 1.43 8.70 -5.50
N LYS A 65 0.21 8.61 -6.02
CA LYS A 65 -0.24 9.54 -7.05
C LYS A 65 -0.58 10.87 -6.39
N LEU A 66 -0.20 11.96 -7.03
CA LEU A 66 -0.64 13.28 -6.59
C LEU A 66 -2.14 13.41 -6.87
N PRO A 67 -2.92 14.00 -5.95
CA PRO A 67 -4.30 14.36 -6.25
C PRO A 67 -4.32 15.33 -7.43
N VAL A 68 -5.24 15.10 -8.37
CA VAL A 68 -5.56 15.98 -9.50
C VAL A 68 -6.93 16.60 -9.31
#